data_AF-A0AB34KLA3-F1
#
_entry.id   AF-A0AB34KLA3-F1
#
_cell.length_a   1.000
_cell.length_b   1.000
_cell.length_c   1.000
_cell.angle_alpha   90.00
_cell.angle_beta   90.00
_cell.angle_gamma   90.00
#
_symmetry.space_group_name_H-M   'P 1'
#
loop_
_entity.id
_entity.type
_entity.pdbx_description
1 polymer ?
#
loop_
_entity_poly.entity_id
_entity_poly.type
_entity_poly.pdbx_seq_one_letter_code
_entity_poly.pdbx_strand_id
1 'polypeptide(L)'
;MADTQSPTAQASQHGQNRPVTITAADGTTQSIDLKPNAGASVPDKQAIGEESEPLADYYKRVGIDNSQRVQMVKLSHMRYQHPDLDEITTFLLDFGMHVVKRTDTKVWFRGYGPDQYVYYAQKGPKKFLGGAFEVESAAELDKAAAIPGAGPVEELSDAPGGGRIVTLHDPEGFPISFVHGAAPAPQHDYPKKVIYNYEGADKPRVRKFNRFTPGPAAVHKLGHYGLCVKDFGAQLAWYTRHFNFAPTDFLYVPDGGEGKKTKDVAVFAHIDRGDEPVDHHTFFMSGNPTAHVHHCSFEVHDYDTQHLGHQWLAGKNYKSVWGIGRHILGSQLFDYWWDTTGNMIEHYADGDLVNKDTPVGWGMAGDESLAVWGPEVPKWFLE
;
A
#
# COMPACT_ATOMS: atom_id res chain seq x y z
N MET A 1 7.96 50.99 -3.58
CA MET A 1 8.94 49.97 -3.14
C MET A 1 8.15 48.88 -2.44
N ALA A 2 7.97 47.76 -3.12
CA ALA A 2 7.49 46.52 -2.53
C ALA A 2 8.66 45.55 -2.68
N ASP A 3 9.28 45.18 -1.56
CA ASP A 3 10.35 44.19 -1.52
C ASP A 3 9.78 42.83 -1.93
N THR A 4 10.13 42.39 -3.13
CA THR A 4 10.05 40.97 -3.48
C THR A 4 11.26 40.28 -2.88
N GLN A 5 11.13 39.73 -1.67
CA GLN A 5 12.09 38.76 -1.17
C GLN A 5 12.01 37.52 -2.06
N SER A 6 13.12 37.20 -2.74
CA SER A 6 13.28 35.95 -3.48
C SER A 6 13.13 34.77 -2.51
N PRO A 7 12.33 33.74 -2.82
CA PRO A 7 12.25 32.55 -2.00
C PRO A 7 13.60 31.82 -2.08
N THR A 8 14.41 31.93 -1.04
CA THR A 8 15.54 31.04 -0.78
C THR A 8 14.99 29.75 -0.18
N ALA A 9 14.32 28.95 -1.01
CA ALA A 9 13.89 27.61 -0.62
C ALA A 9 14.99 26.61 -1.03
N GLN A 10 15.52 25.88 -0.04
CA GLN A 10 16.18 24.59 -0.29
C GLN A 10 15.08 23.54 -0.32
N ALA A 11 15.03 22.73 -1.38
CA ALA A 11 14.27 21.49 -1.34
C ALA A 11 15.24 20.38 -0.94
N SER A 12 14.90 19.68 0.14
CA SER A 12 15.58 18.46 0.53
C SER A 12 14.93 17.32 -0.26
N GLN A 13 15.72 16.57 -1.02
CA GLN A 13 15.25 15.33 -1.62
C GLN A 13 16.37 14.31 -1.48
N HIS A 14 16.10 13.18 -0.82
CA HIS A 14 17.08 12.12 -0.54
C HIS A 14 18.29 12.59 0.32
N GLY A 15 18.07 13.47 1.30
CA GLY A 15 19.14 13.97 2.17
C GLY A 15 20.17 14.88 1.47
N GLN A 16 19.86 15.36 0.25
CA GLN A 16 20.69 16.29 -0.50
C GLN A 16 19.94 17.61 -0.69
N ASN A 17 20.55 18.72 -0.27
CA ASN A 17 20.03 20.06 -0.52
C ASN A 17 20.19 20.41 -2.00
N ARG A 18 19.08 20.53 -2.74
CA ARG A 18 19.11 21.03 -4.12
C ARG A 18 18.63 22.49 -4.14
N PRO A 19 19.43 23.45 -4.64
CA PRO A 19 18.99 24.83 -4.76
C PRO A 19 17.86 24.93 -5.81
N VAL A 20 16.75 25.55 -5.42
CA VAL A 20 15.52 25.65 -6.25
C VAL A 20 15.47 26.94 -7.09
N THR A 21 16.42 27.87 -6.92
CA THR A 21 16.36 29.18 -7.59
C THR A 21 17.65 29.50 -8.33
N ILE A 22 17.54 29.74 -9.64
CA ILE A 22 18.56 30.42 -10.44
C ILE A 22 18.48 31.91 -10.10
N THR A 23 19.26 32.39 -9.13
CA THR A 23 19.48 33.84 -8.98
C THR A 23 20.55 34.28 -9.96
N ALA A 24 20.15 34.97 -11.04
CA ALA A 24 21.08 35.75 -11.84
C ALA A 24 21.44 37.05 -11.09
N ALA A 25 22.40 36.99 -10.20
CA ALA A 25 23.10 38.15 -9.64
C ALA A 25 24.49 37.64 -9.29
N ASP A 26 25.57 38.04 -9.94
CA ASP A 26 26.14 39.38 -9.83
C ASP A 26 27.36 39.52 -10.77
N GLY A 27 27.24 39.20 -12.06
CA GLY A 27 28.33 39.39 -13.03
C GLY A 27 29.60 38.56 -12.77
N THR A 28 29.61 37.72 -11.73
CA THR A 28 30.58 36.64 -11.56
C THR A 28 30.01 35.40 -12.25
N THR A 29 30.70 34.91 -13.29
CA THR A 29 30.40 33.60 -13.88
C THR A 29 30.77 32.50 -12.89
N GLN A 30 29.94 32.30 -11.86
CA GLN A 30 29.87 31.02 -11.20
C GLN A 30 29.15 30.07 -12.16
N SER A 31 29.89 29.11 -12.74
CA SER A 31 29.26 28.06 -13.52
C SER A 31 28.35 27.26 -12.61
N ILE A 32 27.04 27.43 -12.73
CA ILE A 32 26.08 26.59 -12.02
C ILE A 32 26.06 25.25 -12.76
N ASP A 33 26.64 24.22 -12.15
CA ASP A 33 26.54 22.84 -12.63
C ASP A 33 25.16 22.28 -12.27
N LEU A 34 24.16 22.56 -13.11
CA LEU A 34 22.84 21.96 -12.99
C LEU A 34 22.87 20.55 -13.57
N LYS A 35 22.82 19.54 -12.69
CA LYS A 35 22.67 18.14 -13.11
C LYS A 35 21.21 17.85 -13.48
N PRO A 36 20.93 17.31 -14.68
CA PRO A 36 19.59 16.85 -15.03
C PRO A 36 19.07 15.80 -14.04
N ASN A 37 17.74 15.77 -13.84
CA ASN A 37 17.12 14.72 -13.05
C ASN A 37 17.27 13.35 -13.75
N ALA A 38 17.56 12.31 -12.98
CA ALA A 38 17.62 10.93 -13.44
C ALA A 38 17.24 9.99 -12.28
N GLY A 39 16.60 8.87 -12.61
CA GLY A 39 16.29 7.79 -11.68
C GLY A 39 16.73 6.44 -12.26
N ALA A 40 16.94 5.45 -11.40
CA ALA A 40 17.31 4.08 -11.78
C ALA A 40 16.89 3.11 -10.68
N SER A 41 16.68 1.84 -11.04
CA SER A 41 16.58 0.77 -10.05
C SER A 41 17.95 0.56 -9.39
N VAL A 42 17.97 0.55 -8.06
CA VAL A 42 19.17 0.33 -7.26
C VAL A 42 18.91 -0.82 -6.27
N PRO A 43 19.96 -1.51 -5.77
CA PRO A 43 19.78 -2.53 -4.73
C PRO A 43 19.10 -1.99 -3.48
N ASP A 44 18.30 -2.81 -2.82
CA ASP A 44 17.57 -2.53 -1.57
C ASP A 44 18.44 -1.84 -0.51
N LYS A 45 19.63 -2.38 -0.21
CA LYS A 45 20.56 -1.83 0.79
C LYS A 45 21.05 -0.42 0.43
N GLN A 46 21.13 -0.11 -0.86
CA GLN A 46 21.47 1.24 -1.33
C GLN A 46 20.27 2.18 -1.22
N ALA A 47 19.07 1.70 -1.53
CA ALA A 47 17.84 2.49 -1.43
C ALA A 47 17.50 2.84 0.03
N ILE A 48 17.58 1.86 0.93
CA ILE A 48 17.27 2.01 2.36
C ILE A 48 18.37 2.81 3.09
N GLY A 49 19.64 2.57 2.75
CA GLY A 49 20.77 3.30 3.31
C GLY A 49 21.29 2.74 4.64
N GLU A 50 22.12 3.55 5.32
CA GLU A 50 22.87 3.14 6.52
C GLU A 50 22.00 2.99 7.78
N GLU A 51 20.86 3.68 7.85
CA GLU A 51 19.89 3.56 8.95
C GLU A 51 19.02 2.31 8.75
N SER A 52 19.66 1.14 8.80
CA SER A 52 19.00 -0.16 8.62
C SER A 52 19.60 -1.26 9.48
N GLU A 53 18.85 -2.34 9.69
CA GLU A 53 19.35 -3.55 10.35
C GLU A 53 18.83 -4.82 9.65
N PRO A 54 19.59 -5.93 9.62
CA PRO A 54 19.10 -7.20 9.07
C PRO A 54 17.83 -7.66 9.80
N LEU A 55 16.82 -8.16 9.06
CA LEU A 55 15.55 -8.60 9.62
C LEU A 55 15.71 -9.67 10.72
N ALA A 56 16.67 -10.59 10.57
CA ALA A 56 16.98 -11.59 11.59
C ALA A 56 17.49 -10.97 12.91
N ASP A 57 18.25 -9.88 12.83
CA ASP A 57 18.74 -9.16 14.01
C ASP A 57 17.61 -8.36 14.66
N TYR A 58 16.71 -7.75 13.86
CA TYR A 58 15.46 -7.15 14.36
C TYR A 58 14.67 -8.16 15.20
N TYR A 59 14.39 -9.35 14.65
CA TYR A 59 13.65 -10.39 15.38
C TYR A 59 14.33 -10.80 16.68
N LYS A 60 15.64 -11.00 16.66
CA LYS A 60 16.41 -11.32 17.87
C LYS A 60 16.31 -10.21 18.91
N ARG A 61 16.39 -8.95 18.48
CA ARG A 61 16.32 -7.76 19.34
C ARG A 61 14.97 -7.60 20.01
N VAL A 62 13.87 -7.84 19.29
CA VAL A 62 12.50 -7.71 19.83
C VAL A 62 11.92 -9.02 20.39
N GLY A 63 12.67 -10.13 20.31
CA GLY A 63 12.26 -11.44 20.81
C GLY A 63 11.08 -12.01 20.03
N ILE A 64 11.14 -11.98 18.70
CA ILE A 64 10.20 -12.64 17.80
C ILE A 64 10.78 -14.00 17.39
N ASP A 65 9.98 -15.05 17.53
CA ASP A 65 10.23 -16.37 16.95
C ASP A 65 9.19 -16.61 15.86
N ASN A 66 9.63 -16.61 14.60
CA ASN A 66 8.71 -16.73 13.47
C ASN A 66 7.91 -18.04 13.49
N SER A 67 8.46 -19.13 14.04
CA SER A 67 7.78 -20.44 14.10
C SER A 67 6.52 -20.40 14.98
N GLN A 68 6.46 -19.48 15.94
CA GLN A 68 5.34 -19.33 16.86
C GLN A 68 4.21 -18.46 16.29
N ARG A 69 4.45 -17.77 15.16
CA ARG A 69 3.47 -16.87 14.53
C ARG A 69 2.58 -17.62 13.56
N VAL A 70 1.36 -17.15 13.38
CA VAL A 70 0.47 -17.60 12.30
C VAL A 70 1.13 -17.28 10.96
N GLN A 71 1.30 -18.30 10.12
CA GLN A 71 1.89 -18.16 8.79
C GLN A 71 0.81 -17.79 7.77
N MET A 72 0.78 -16.50 7.42
CA MET A 72 0.00 -15.97 6.32
C MET A 72 0.76 -16.14 5.01
N VAL A 73 0.02 -16.23 3.90
CA VAL A 73 0.54 -16.31 2.53
C VAL A 73 0.45 -14.95 1.85
N LYS A 74 -0.73 -14.33 1.90
CA LYS A 74 -1.06 -13.07 1.22
C LYS A 74 -2.30 -12.42 1.82
N LEU A 75 -2.47 -11.12 1.58
CA LEU A 75 -3.75 -10.43 1.73
C LEU A 75 -4.67 -10.84 0.57
N SER A 76 -5.85 -11.37 0.90
CA SER A 76 -6.81 -11.89 -0.10
C SER A 76 -7.84 -10.84 -0.49
N HIS A 77 -8.54 -10.27 0.49
CA HIS A 77 -9.62 -9.34 0.22
C HIS A 77 -9.89 -8.36 1.37
N MET A 78 -10.48 -7.23 1.00
CA MET A 78 -10.91 -6.20 1.93
C MET A 78 -12.41 -6.33 2.22
N ARG A 79 -12.84 -6.06 3.45
CA ARG A 79 -14.24 -6.21 3.87
C ARG A 79 -14.80 -4.90 4.41
N TYR A 80 -15.94 -4.46 3.87
CA TYR A 80 -16.65 -3.25 4.28
C TYR A 80 -18.16 -3.41 4.34
N GLN A 81 -18.80 -2.59 5.17
CA GLN A 81 -20.23 -2.32 5.09
C GLN A 81 -20.50 -1.01 4.35
N HIS A 82 -21.53 -1.04 3.50
CA HIS A 82 -22.01 0.09 2.72
C HIS A 82 -23.52 0.26 2.89
N PRO A 83 -24.02 1.48 3.12
CA PRO A 83 -25.46 1.72 3.25
C PRO A 83 -26.23 1.40 1.97
N ASP A 84 -25.62 1.73 0.83
CA ASP A 84 -26.16 1.48 -0.51
C ASP A 84 -25.20 0.59 -1.31
N LEU A 85 -25.65 -0.64 -1.61
CA LEU A 85 -24.85 -1.60 -2.38
C LEU A 85 -24.81 -1.26 -3.88
N ASP A 86 -25.82 -0.58 -4.42
CA ASP A 86 -25.85 -0.20 -5.83
C ASP A 86 -24.90 0.96 -6.12
N GLU A 87 -24.85 1.93 -5.20
CA GLU A 87 -23.95 3.06 -5.29
C GLU A 87 -22.48 2.62 -5.25
N ILE A 88 -22.10 1.82 -4.24
CA ILE A 88 -20.73 1.30 -4.15
C ILE A 88 -20.41 0.33 -5.29
N THR A 89 -21.37 -0.47 -5.76
CA THR A 89 -21.15 -1.36 -6.91
C THR A 89 -20.79 -0.55 -8.15
N THR A 90 -21.50 0.55 -8.42
CA THR A 90 -21.22 1.42 -9.56
C THR A 90 -19.79 1.98 -9.48
N PHE A 91 -19.41 2.51 -8.32
CA PHE A 91 -18.05 2.99 -8.09
C PHE A 91 -17.00 1.90 -8.28
N LEU A 92 -17.16 0.72 -7.69
CA LEU A 92 -16.15 -0.35 -7.78
C LEU A 92 -16.02 -0.93 -9.20
N LEU A 93 -17.09 -0.90 -10.01
CA LEU A 93 -17.00 -1.22 -11.44
C LEU A 93 -16.21 -0.16 -12.21
N ASP A 94 -16.47 1.12 -11.94
CA ASP A 94 -15.72 2.24 -12.55
C ASP A 94 -14.27 2.33 -12.05
N PHE A 95 -14.00 1.84 -10.85
CA PHE A 95 -12.68 1.66 -10.27
C PHE A 95 -11.93 0.47 -10.89
N GLY A 96 -12.60 -0.42 -11.61
CA GLY A 96 -11.98 -1.50 -12.39
C GLY A 96 -12.06 -2.89 -11.79
N MET A 97 -13.00 -3.13 -10.87
CA MET A 97 -13.39 -4.46 -10.42
C MET A 97 -14.59 -5.00 -11.20
N HIS A 98 -14.92 -6.28 -11.03
CA HIS A 98 -16.18 -6.85 -11.53
C HIS A 98 -16.89 -7.68 -10.46
N VAL A 99 -18.22 -7.76 -10.54
CA VAL A 99 -19.03 -8.55 -9.60
C VAL A 99 -18.91 -10.04 -9.92
N VAL A 100 -18.55 -10.85 -8.92
CA VAL A 100 -18.50 -12.32 -9.02
C VAL A 100 -19.80 -12.94 -8.52
N LYS A 101 -20.34 -12.41 -7.42
CA LYS A 101 -21.60 -12.85 -6.83
C LYS A 101 -22.28 -11.67 -6.17
N ARG A 102 -23.61 -11.67 -6.22
CA ARG A 102 -24.45 -10.69 -5.54
C ARG A 102 -25.65 -11.39 -4.90
N THR A 103 -25.99 -10.97 -3.69
CA THR A 103 -27.24 -11.28 -2.99
C THR A 103 -27.92 -9.96 -2.59
N ASP A 104 -29.06 -10.05 -1.90
CA ASP A 104 -29.76 -8.87 -1.39
C ASP A 104 -28.96 -8.07 -0.36
N THR A 105 -27.97 -8.70 0.29
CA THR A 105 -27.24 -8.12 1.42
C THR A 105 -25.72 -8.14 1.26
N LYS A 106 -25.18 -8.79 0.22
CA LYS A 106 -23.73 -8.97 0.02
C LYS A 106 -23.34 -8.91 -1.46
N VAL A 107 -22.18 -8.35 -1.75
CA VAL A 107 -21.57 -8.35 -3.09
C VAL A 107 -20.09 -8.69 -2.97
N TRP A 108 -19.60 -9.56 -3.84
CA TRP A 108 -18.19 -9.93 -3.94
C TRP A 108 -17.64 -9.43 -5.27
N PHE A 109 -16.54 -8.68 -5.22
CA PHE A 109 -15.88 -8.09 -6.38
C PHE A 109 -14.49 -8.68 -6.57
N ARG A 110 -14.09 -8.85 -7.83
CA ARG A 110 -12.84 -9.50 -8.22
C ARG A 110 -12.06 -8.65 -9.22
N GLY A 111 -10.74 -8.81 -9.19
CA GLY A 111 -9.81 -8.36 -10.21
C GLY A 111 -9.48 -9.44 -11.23
N TYR A 112 -8.66 -9.15 -12.24
CA TYR A 112 -8.26 -10.16 -13.23
C TYR A 112 -7.24 -11.18 -12.71
N GLY A 113 -6.73 -11.00 -11.49
CA GLY A 113 -5.80 -11.90 -10.83
C GLY A 113 -6.40 -13.24 -10.36
N PRO A 114 -5.60 -14.04 -9.62
CA PRO A 114 -5.99 -15.38 -9.20
C PRO A 114 -6.99 -15.41 -8.04
N ASP A 115 -7.16 -14.30 -7.32
CA ASP A 115 -8.10 -14.19 -6.22
C ASP A 115 -9.55 -14.34 -6.66
N GLN A 116 -10.31 -15.13 -5.90
CA GLN A 116 -11.73 -15.37 -6.14
C GLN A 116 -12.58 -14.12 -5.94
N TYR A 117 -12.15 -13.22 -5.06
CA TYR A 117 -12.61 -11.86 -4.91
C TYR A 117 -11.56 -11.09 -4.09
N VAL A 118 -11.48 -9.78 -4.32
CA VAL A 118 -10.53 -8.85 -3.66
C VAL A 118 -11.26 -7.83 -2.78
N TYR A 119 -12.58 -7.71 -2.92
CA TYR A 119 -13.41 -6.82 -2.13
C TYR A 119 -14.75 -7.49 -1.80
N TYR A 120 -15.15 -7.39 -0.54
CA TYR A 120 -16.43 -7.84 -0.01
C TYR A 120 -17.21 -6.63 0.52
N ALA A 121 -18.39 -6.39 -0.03
CA ALA A 121 -19.33 -5.38 0.44
C ALA A 121 -20.54 -6.05 1.08
N GLN A 122 -20.90 -5.60 2.28
CA GLN A 122 -22.12 -6.00 2.96
C GLN A 122 -23.04 -4.81 3.17
N LYS A 123 -24.35 -4.98 3.01
CA LYS A 123 -25.32 -3.93 3.31
C LYS A 123 -25.31 -3.61 4.80
N GLY A 124 -25.18 -2.34 5.16
CA GLY A 124 -25.19 -1.89 6.56
C GLY A 124 -24.69 -0.46 6.71
N PRO A 125 -24.71 0.13 7.92
CA PRO A 125 -24.05 1.41 8.15
C PRO A 125 -22.55 1.30 7.82
N LYS A 126 -21.92 2.40 7.38
CA LYS A 126 -20.48 2.42 7.05
C LYS A 126 -19.68 1.79 8.18
N LYS A 127 -18.98 0.70 7.88
CA LYS A 127 -18.17 -0.03 8.85
C LYS A 127 -17.01 -0.74 8.17
N PHE A 128 -15.82 -0.60 8.74
CA PHE A 128 -14.67 -1.43 8.39
C PHE A 128 -14.82 -2.83 9.01
N LEU A 129 -14.72 -3.88 8.20
CA LEU A 129 -14.86 -5.28 8.63
C LEU A 129 -13.54 -6.07 8.55
N GLY A 130 -12.43 -5.42 8.23
CA GLY A 130 -11.09 -6.03 8.27
C GLY A 130 -10.54 -6.36 6.90
N GLY A 131 -9.21 -6.41 6.81
CA GLY A 131 -8.52 -7.17 5.77
C GLY A 131 -8.55 -8.66 6.09
N ALA A 132 -8.61 -9.50 5.06
CA ALA A 132 -8.60 -10.95 5.19
C ALA A 132 -7.34 -11.55 4.57
N PHE A 133 -6.56 -12.27 5.36
CA PHE A 133 -5.33 -12.93 4.96
C PHE A 133 -5.55 -14.41 4.70
N GLU A 134 -4.99 -14.94 3.62
CA GLU A 134 -4.93 -16.39 3.41
C GLU A 134 -3.82 -16.98 4.29
N VAL A 135 -4.09 -18.07 4.98
CA VAL A 135 -3.08 -18.79 5.80
C VAL A 135 -2.66 -20.09 5.14
N GLU A 136 -1.43 -20.52 5.42
CA GLU A 136 -0.78 -21.65 4.71
C GLU A 136 -1.51 -22.99 4.86
N SER A 137 -2.25 -23.18 5.96
CA SER A 137 -2.94 -24.44 6.22
C SER A 137 -4.13 -24.29 7.15
N ALA A 138 -4.93 -25.35 7.21
CA ALA A 138 -5.99 -25.48 8.21
C ALA A 138 -5.47 -25.36 9.65
N ALA A 139 -4.25 -25.85 9.92
CA ALA A 139 -3.63 -25.75 11.24
C ALA A 139 -3.24 -24.31 11.59
N GLU A 140 -2.83 -23.50 10.61
CA GLU A 140 -2.57 -22.07 10.81
C GLU A 140 -3.87 -21.30 11.05
N LEU A 141 -4.99 -21.72 10.44
CA LEU A 141 -6.31 -21.17 10.75
C LEU A 141 -6.72 -21.50 12.19
N ASP A 142 -6.52 -22.74 12.62
CA ASP A 142 -6.79 -23.17 14.00
C ASP A 142 -5.89 -22.44 15.01
N LYS A 143 -4.62 -22.18 14.64
CA LYS A 143 -3.67 -21.37 15.41
C LYS A 143 -4.15 -19.93 15.55
N ALA A 144 -4.65 -19.31 14.47
CA ALA A 144 -5.25 -17.98 14.53
C ALA A 144 -6.50 -17.96 15.42
N ALA A 145 -7.35 -18.98 15.32
CA ALA A 145 -8.56 -19.11 16.13
C ALA A 145 -8.28 -19.31 17.64
N ALA A 146 -7.07 -19.72 18.02
CA ALA A 146 -6.65 -19.87 19.41
C ALA A 146 -6.16 -18.55 20.04
N ILE A 147 -5.97 -17.49 19.27
CA ILE A 147 -5.50 -16.19 19.77
C ILE A 147 -6.63 -15.49 20.55
N PRO A 148 -6.36 -14.90 21.73
CA PRO A 148 -7.36 -14.12 22.46
C PRO A 148 -7.98 -13.01 21.59
N GLY A 149 -9.31 -12.95 21.56
CA GLY A 149 -10.06 -12.01 20.70
C GLY A 149 -10.55 -12.61 19.37
N ALA A 150 -10.20 -13.87 19.08
CA ALA A 150 -10.79 -14.61 17.97
C ALA A 150 -12.28 -14.88 18.17
N GLY A 151 -13.06 -14.62 17.13
CA GLY A 151 -14.44 -15.10 17.00
C GLY A 151 -14.51 -16.59 16.62
N PRO A 152 -15.71 -17.14 16.40
CA PRO A 152 -15.87 -18.50 15.90
C PRO A 152 -15.27 -18.64 14.49
N VAL A 153 -14.80 -19.84 14.17
CA VAL A 153 -14.51 -20.22 12.78
C VAL A 153 -15.83 -20.41 12.05
N GLU A 154 -16.02 -19.68 10.95
CA GLU A 154 -17.22 -19.71 10.12
C GLU A 154 -16.93 -20.36 8.77
N GLU A 155 -17.89 -21.15 8.27
CA GLU A 155 -17.86 -21.66 6.90
C GLU A 155 -18.29 -20.57 5.92
N LEU A 156 -17.49 -20.33 4.88
CA LEU A 156 -17.77 -19.37 3.81
C LEU A 156 -18.66 -20.00 2.72
N SER A 157 -19.71 -20.72 3.10
CA SER A 157 -20.58 -21.45 2.17
C SER A 157 -21.24 -20.56 1.11
N ASP A 158 -21.50 -19.29 1.45
CA ASP A 158 -22.03 -18.29 0.52
C ASP A 158 -20.96 -17.59 -0.32
N ALA A 159 -19.69 -17.59 0.10
CA ALA A 159 -18.66 -16.86 -0.62
C ALA A 159 -18.22 -17.65 -1.86
N PRO A 160 -18.02 -16.99 -3.02
CA PRO A 160 -17.32 -17.61 -4.14
C PRO A 160 -16.00 -18.22 -3.66
N GLY A 161 -15.71 -19.45 -4.09
CA GLY A 161 -14.51 -20.20 -3.67
C GLY A 161 -14.64 -20.94 -2.34
N GLY A 162 -15.62 -20.62 -1.50
CA GLY A 162 -15.82 -21.30 -0.21
C GLY A 162 -14.68 -21.07 0.78
N GLY A 163 -14.37 -22.10 1.58
CA GLY A 163 -13.35 -22.07 2.61
C GLY A 163 -13.91 -21.73 4.00
N ARG A 164 -13.00 -21.47 4.94
CA ARG A 164 -13.31 -21.14 6.33
C ARG A 164 -12.64 -19.84 6.71
N ILE A 165 -13.30 -19.04 7.53
CA ILE A 165 -12.79 -17.76 8.01
C ILE A 165 -12.85 -17.67 9.54
N VAL A 166 -11.86 -17.02 10.14
CA VAL A 166 -11.93 -16.56 11.52
C VAL A 166 -11.60 -15.07 11.57
N THR A 167 -12.34 -14.30 12.36
CA THR A 167 -12.09 -12.86 12.56
C THR A 167 -11.62 -12.61 13.99
N LEU A 168 -10.47 -11.97 14.14
CA LEU A 168 -9.91 -11.52 15.41
C LEU A 168 -10.10 -10.01 15.53
N HIS A 169 -10.03 -9.52 16.76
CA HIS A 169 -9.97 -8.08 17.04
C HIS A 169 -8.64 -7.78 17.70
N ASP A 170 -7.94 -6.79 17.18
CA ASP A 170 -6.70 -6.30 17.77
C ASP A 170 -6.99 -5.52 19.09
N PRO A 171 -5.95 -5.09 19.84
CA PRO A 171 -6.13 -4.35 21.08
C PRO A 171 -7.00 -3.08 21.00
N GLU A 172 -7.11 -2.45 19.82
CA GLU A 172 -7.99 -1.30 19.59
C GLU A 172 -9.36 -1.67 19.02
N GLY A 173 -9.61 -2.96 18.79
CA GLY A 173 -10.86 -3.49 18.28
C GLY A 173 -10.96 -3.49 16.76
N PHE A 174 -9.87 -3.29 16.01
CA PHE A 174 -9.91 -3.44 14.56
C PHE A 174 -10.06 -4.92 14.19
N PRO A 175 -10.98 -5.25 13.29
CA PRO A 175 -11.10 -6.61 12.79
C PRO A 175 -9.95 -6.95 11.83
N ILE A 176 -9.40 -8.15 11.97
CA ILE A 176 -8.51 -8.81 11.00
C ILE A 176 -8.99 -10.25 10.81
N SER A 177 -9.08 -10.68 9.56
CA SER A 177 -9.61 -12.01 9.23
C SER A 177 -8.55 -12.93 8.65
N PHE A 178 -8.70 -14.24 8.87
CA PHE A 178 -7.84 -15.29 8.33
C PHE A 178 -8.69 -16.31 7.61
N VAL A 179 -8.26 -16.73 6.42
CA VAL A 179 -9.01 -17.62 5.53
C VAL A 179 -8.17 -18.81 5.11
N HIS A 180 -8.77 -19.99 5.06
CA HIS A 180 -8.14 -21.18 4.49
C HIS A 180 -9.17 -22.01 3.70
N GLY A 181 -8.70 -22.64 2.61
CA GLY A 181 -9.50 -23.58 1.82
C GLY A 181 -10.42 -22.93 0.79
N ALA A 182 -10.27 -21.63 0.53
CA ALA A 182 -10.95 -20.98 -0.60
C ALA A 182 -10.31 -21.43 -1.91
N ALA A 183 -11.11 -21.86 -2.88
CA ALA A 183 -10.63 -22.22 -4.21
C ALA A 183 -10.17 -20.96 -4.97
N PRO A 184 -9.05 -21.02 -5.71
CA PRO A 184 -8.64 -19.93 -6.57
C PRO A 184 -9.61 -19.80 -7.73
N ALA A 185 -9.61 -18.61 -8.30
CA ALA A 185 -10.48 -18.29 -9.41
C ALA A 185 -9.89 -18.82 -10.73
N PRO A 186 -10.71 -19.04 -11.77
CA PRO A 186 -10.19 -19.41 -13.08
C PRO A 186 -9.19 -18.36 -13.59
N GLN A 187 -8.03 -18.83 -14.04
CA GLN A 187 -6.97 -17.98 -14.56
C GLN A 187 -7.31 -17.53 -15.99
N HIS A 188 -7.06 -16.26 -16.28
CA HIS A 188 -7.14 -15.67 -17.60
C HIS A 188 -5.77 -15.14 -18.04
N ASP A 189 -5.60 -14.90 -19.34
CA ASP A 189 -4.39 -14.26 -19.86
C ASP A 189 -4.25 -12.85 -19.26
N TYR A 190 -3.06 -12.55 -18.73
CA TYR A 190 -2.75 -11.22 -18.24
C TYR A 190 -2.66 -10.20 -19.39
N PRO A 191 -2.93 -8.91 -19.11
CA PRO A 191 -2.72 -7.86 -20.09
C PRO A 191 -1.26 -7.89 -20.59
N LYS A 192 -1.07 -7.52 -21.85
CA LYS A 192 0.26 -7.52 -22.46
C LYS A 192 1.10 -6.38 -21.89
N LYS A 193 2.36 -6.65 -21.56
CA LYS A 193 3.32 -5.63 -21.12
C LYS A 193 3.56 -4.60 -22.23
N VAL A 194 3.54 -3.31 -21.88
CA VAL A 194 3.94 -2.23 -22.78
C VAL A 194 5.45 -2.33 -23.05
N ILE A 195 5.82 -2.25 -24.32
CA ILE A 195 7.24 -2.20 -24.72
C ILE A 195 7.63 -0.72 -24.82
N TYR A 196 8.54 -0.31 -23.94
CA TYR A 196 9.14 1.01 -23.95
C TYR A 196 10.34 1.06 -24.91
N ASN A 197 10.54 2.23 -25.52
CA ASN A 197 11.74 2.55 -26.28
C ASN A 197 12.52 3.58 -25.45
N TYR A 198 13.79 3.29 -25.17
CA TYR A 198 14.72 4.23 -24.57
C TYR A 198 15.55 4.94 -25.66
N GLU A 199 16.33 5.94 -25.28
CA GLU A 199 17.24 6.65 -26.18
C GLU A 199 18.32 5.74 -26.78
N GLY A 200 18.97 6.23 -27.85
CA GLY A 200 20.01 5.46 -28.53
C GLY A 200 19.48 4.21 -29.24
N ALA A 201 20.15 3.08 -28.99
CA ALA A 201 19.92 1.82 -29.69
C ALA A 201 18.78 0.97 -29.10
N ASP A 202 18.32 1.28 -27.88
CA ASP A 202 17.26 0.50 -27.21
C ASP A 202 15.86 0.92 -27.66
N LYS A 203 15.58 0.68 -28.94
CA LYS A 203 14.29 1.01 -29.59
C LYS A 203 13.67 -0.21 -30.27
N PRO A 204 13.30 -1.26 -29.51
CA PRO A 204 12.83 -2.53 -30.06
C PRO A 204 11.51 -2.43 -30.84
N ARG A 205 10.73 -1.36 -30.64
CA ARG A 205 9.40 -1.19 -31.22
C ARG A 205 9.44 -0.69 -32.67
N VAL A 206 9.74 -1.57 -33.62
CA VAL A 206 9.75 -1.29 -35.08
C VAL A 206 8.40 -1.59 -35.72
N ARG A 207 7.77 -0.59 -36.36
CA ARG A 207 6.42 -0.67 -36.98
C ARG A 207 5.33 -1.25 -36.06
N LYS A 208 5.54 -1.13 -34.74
CA LYS A 208 4.61 -1.49 -33.67
C LYS A 208 4.27 -0.19 -32.94
N PHE A 209 3.01 0.00 -32.56
CA PHE A 209 2.56 1.24 -31.94
C PHE A 209 1.80 0.93 -30.67
N ASN A 210 2.06 1.68 -29.61
CA ASN A 210 1.25 1.59 -28.40
C ASN A 210 -0.13 2.18 -28.71
N ARG A 211 -1.17 1.45 -28.32
CA ARG A 211 -2.59 1.82 -28.47
C ARG A 211 -3.27 1.38 -27.19
N PHE A 212 -4.06 2.28 -26.62
CA PHE A 212 -4.77 2.05 -25.38
C PHE A 212 -6.26 2.20 -25.62
N THR A 213 -7.04 1.44 -24.85
CA THR A 213 -8.50 1.56 -24.83
C THR A 213 -8.88 2.33 -23.56
N PRO A 214 -9.50 3.51 -23.65
CA PRO A 214 -9.97 4.24 -22.48
C PRO A 214 -10.99 3.43 -21.67
N GLY A 215 -10.91 3.48 -20.34
CA GLY A 215 -11.80 2.74 -19.45
C GLY A 215 -11.26 2.67 -18.02
N PRO A 216 -11.95 1.95 -17.13
CA PRO A 216 -11.45 1.63 -15.79
C PRO A 216 -10.06 1.00 -15.83
N ALA A 217 -9.19 1.35 -14.88
CA ALA A 217 -7.95 0.61 -14.66
C ALA A 217 -8.28 -0.74 -14.01
N ALA A 218 -8.22 -1.82 -14.78
CA ALA A 218 -8.57 -3.14 -14.29
C ALA A 218 -7.70 -3.52 -13.08
N VAL A 219 -8.34 -3.88 -11.97
CA VAL A 219 -7.68 -4.33 -10.74
C VAL A 219 -7.14 -5.75 -10.95
N HIS A 220 -5.90 -5.98 -10.53
CA HIS A 220 -5.26 -7.29 -10.49
C HIS A 220 -5.58 -8.02 -9.18
N LYS A 221 -5.08 -7.48 -8.06
CA LYS A 221 -5.21 -8.00 -6.69
C LYS A 221 -5.33 -6.87 -5.68
N LEU A 222 -5.70 -7.21 -4.44
CA LEU A 222 -5.49 -6.34 -3.28
C LEU A 222 -4.02 -6.45 -2.85
N GLY A 223 -3.33 -5.31 -2.74
CA GLY A 223 -1.94 -5.24 -2.32
C GLY A 223 -1.80 -5.06 -0.81
N HIS A 224 -2.35 -3.95 -0.32
CA HIS A 224 -2.26 -3.59 1.09
C HIS A 224 -3.50 -2.88 1.63
N TYR A 225 -3.56 -2.79 2.95
CA TYR A 225 -4.39 -1.81 3.65
C TYR A 225 -3.61 -1.25 4.84
N GLY A 226 -4.09 -0.17 5.43
CA GLY A 226 -3.51 0.28 6.68
C GLY A 226 -4.43 1.03 7.60
N LEU A 227 -3.89 1.30 8.79
CA LEU A 227 -4.64 1.77 9.94
C LEU A 227 -4.00 3.03 10.53
N CYS A 228 -4.85 3.96 10.96
CA CYS A 228 -4.51 4.96 11.96
C CYS A 228 -4.84 4.36 13.34
N VAL A 229 -3.87 4.32 14.24
CA VAL A 229 -3.97 3.66 15.55
C VAL A 229 -3.55 4.60 16.68
N LYS A 230 -4.11 4.46 17.88
CA LYS A 230 -3.77 5.33 19.01
C LYS A 230 -2.51 4.89 19.75
N ASP A 231 -2.35 3.60 19.97
CA ASP A 231 -1.19 3.01 20.63
C ASP A 231 -0.36 2.20 19.63
N PHE A 232 0.47 2.92 18.86
CA PHE A 232 1.34 2.33 17.84
C PHE A 232 2.22 1.20 18.41
N GLY A 233 2.76 1.36 19.62
CA GLY A 233 3.65 0.36 20.22
C GLY A 233 2.92 -0.94 20.58
N ALA A 234 1.75 -0.83 21.21
CA ALA A 234 0.92 -2.00 21.54
C ALA A 234 0.42 -2.72 20.28
N GLN A 235 -0.01 -1.95 19.27
CA GLN A 235 -0.47 -2.49 17.99
C GLN A 235 0.66 -3.19 17.24
N LEU A 236 1.80 -2.52 17.04
CA LEU A 236 2.98 -3.11 16.39
C LEU A 236 3.37 -4.43 17.05
N ALA A 237 3.44 -4.47 18.39
CA ALA A 237 3.78 -5.67 19.13
C ALA A 237 2.73 -6.78 18.94
N TRP A 238 1.43 -6.45 18.94
CA TRP A 238 0.39 -7.45 18.73
C TRP A 238 0.44 -8.05 17.32
N TYR A 239 0.49 -7.22 16.28
CA TYR A 239 0.53 -7.71 14.89
C TYR A 239 1.78 -8.53 14.59
N THR A 240 2.96 -8.05 14.97
CA THR A 240 4.24 -8.72 14.65
C THR A 240 4.55 -9.96 15.49
N ARG A 241 3.95 -10.09 16.69
CA ARG A 241 4.10 -11.29 17.54
C ARG A 241 3.13 -12.39 17.20
N HIS A 242 1.95 -12.07 16.66
CA HIS A 242 0.94 -13.09 16.34
C HIS A 242 1.01 -13.56 14.90
N PHE A 243 1.37 -12.69 13.96
CA PHE A 243 1.36 -12.98 12.53
C PHE A 243 2.74 -12.73 11.94
N ASN A 244 3.08 -13.44 10.86
CA ASN A 244 4.35 -13.28 10.16
C ASN A 244 4.50 -11.95 9.39
N PHE A 245 3.95 -10.84 9.93
CA PHE A 245 4.33 -9.51 9.48
C PHE A 245 5.79 -9.22 9.84
N ALA A 246 6.52 -8.68 8.87
CA ALA A 246 7.88 -8.22 9.00
C ALA A 246 7.95 -6.75 8.60
N PRO A 247 8.49 -5.87 9.46
CA PRO A 247 8.72 -4.49 9.07
C PRO A 247 9.69 -4.43 7.89
N THR A 248 9.31 -3.71 6.84
CA THR A 248 10.20 -3.30 5.76
C THR A 248 10.79 -1.94 6.10
N ASP A 249 9.94 -0.99 6.50
CA ASP A 249 10.35 0.34 6.94
C ASP A 249 9.61 0.78 8.20
N PHE A 250 10.33 1.50 9.04
CA PHE A 250 9.79 2.37 10.07
C PHE A 250 9.95 3.83 9.68
N LEU A 251 8.94 4.63 10.02
CA LEU A 251 9.09 6.08 10.06
C LEU A 251 9.17 6.55 11.50
N TYR A 252 10.09 7.48 11.78
CA TYR A 252 10.34 8.01 13.12
C TYR A 252 10.24 9.54 13.19
N VAL A 253 9.97 10.05 14.39
CA VAL A 253 10.06 11.49 14.73
C VAL A 253 11.03 11.70 15.90
N PRO A 254 11.60 12.90 16.06
CA PRO A 254 12.33 13.24 17.28
C PRO A 254 11.43 13.16 18.51
N ASP A 255 11.89 12.53 19.59
CA ASP A 255 11.10 12.31 20.82
C ASP A 255 11.01 13.56 21.72
N GLY A 256 11.49 14.72 21.25
CA GLY A 256 11.39 16.02 21.94
C GLY A 256 12.21 16.17 23.24
N GLY A 257 12.84 15.11 23.74
CA GLY A 257 13.70 15.12 24.93
C GLY A 257 15.14 15.60 24.67
N GLU A 258 15.90 15.82 25.75
CA GLU A 258 17.34 16.07 25.65
C GLU A 258 18.08 14.82 25.11
N GLY A 259 18.68 14.96 23.94
CA GLY A 259 19.41 13.90 23.22
C GLY A 259 18.85 13.60 21.83
N LYS A 260 19.59 12.84 21.02
CA LYS A 260 19.15 12.39 19.68
C LYS A 260 18.18 11.20 19.75
N LYS A 261 17.19 11.23 20.65
CA LYS A 261 16.22 10.13 20.76
C LYS A 261 15.12 10.29 19.72
N THR A 262 14.76 9.17 19.10
CA THR A 262 13.69 9.07 18.11
C THR A 262 12.59 8.15 18.62
N LYS A 263 11.40 8.31 18.07
CA LYS A 263 10.22 7.49 18.33
C LYS A 263 9.64 7.04 16.99
N ASP A 264 9.47 5.73 16.83
CA ASP A 264 8.77 5.16 15.68
C ASP A 264 7.29 5.54 15.73
N VAL A 265 6.76 6.00 14.60
CA VAL A 265 5.39 6.50 14.45
C VAL A 265 4.62 5.83 13.31
N ALA A 266 5.30 5.16 12.38
CA ALA A 266 4.65 4.33 11.37
C ALA A 266 5.51 3.12 11.01
N VAL A 267 4.85 2.08 10.50
CA VAL A 267 5.49 0.87 9.97
C VAL A 267 4.83 0.47 8.65
N PHE A 268 5.64 0.07 7.69
CA PHE A 268 5.23 -0.62 6.47
C PHE A 268 5.73 -2.06 6.58
N ALA A 269 4.84 -3.04 6.50
CA ALA A 269 5.16 -4.43 6.77
C ALA A 269 4.75 -5.37 5.62
N HIS A 270 5.69 -6.21 5.21
CA HIS A 270 5.45 -7.34 4.31
C HIS A 270 5.09 -8.60 5.10
N ILE A 271 4.71 -9.67 4.39
CA ILE A 271 4.54 -11.00 4.97
C ILE A 271 5.85 -11.77 4.79
N ASP A 272 6.47 -12.18 5.89
CA ASP A 272 7.70 -12.97 5.86
C ASP A 272 7.42 -14.39 5.36
N ARG A 273 7.82 -14.65 4.10
CA ARG A 273 7.77 -15.96 3.43
C ARG A 273 9.17 -16.52 3.18
N GLY A 274 10.17 -16.08 3.95
CA GLY A 274 11.55 -16.52 3.79
C GLY A 274 12.16 -16.02 2.48
N ASP A 275 12.55 -16.95 1.61
CA ASP A 275 13.17 -16.63 0.31
C ASP A 275 12.16 -16.17 -0.76
N GLU A 276 10.86 -16.46 -0.59
CA GLU A 276 9.81 -16.08 -1.56
C GLU A 276 9.66 -14.55 -1.60
N PRO A 277 9.86 -13.91 -2.78
CA PRO A 277 9.64 -12.47 -2.91
C PRO A 277 8.17 -12.11 -2.75
N VAL A 278 7.90 -11.11 -1.91
CA VAL A 278 6.56 -10.59 -1.62
C VAL A 278 6.53 -9.08 -1.84
N ASP A 279 5.32 -8.50 -1.96
CA ASP A 279 5.16 -7.06 -2.01
C ASP A 279 5.84 -6.39 -0.82
N HIS A 280 6.51 -5.27 -1.07
CA HIS A 280 7.20 -4.43 -0.08
C HIS A 280 6.39 -4.23 1.20
N HIS A 281 5.08 -4.06 1.07
CA HIS A 281 4.18 -4.11 2.21
C HIS A 281 2.81 -4.63 1.77
N THR A 282 2.14 -5.32 2.69
CA THR A 282 0.72 -5.67 2.56
C THR A 282 -0.11 -5.06 3.68
N PHE A 283 0.56 -4.51 4.69
CA PHE A 283 -0.05 -3.87 5.82
C PHE A 283 0.82 -2.69 6.27
N PHE A 284 0.18 -1.57 6.61
CA PHE A 284 0.86 -0.48 7.30
C PHE A 284 0.01 0.03 8.45
N MET A 285 0.66 0.66 9.43
CA MET A 285 -0.05 1.41 10.46
C MET A 285 0.73 2.66 10.84
N SER A 286 0.02 3.70 11.27
CA SER A 286 0.59 4.94 11.78
C SER A 286 -0.10 5.36 13.08
N GLY A 287 0.70 5.88 14.02
CA GLY A 287 0.23 6.42 15.29
C GLY A 287 -0.49 7.76 15.10
N ASN A 288 -1.74 7.84 15.57
CA ASN A 288 -2.65 8.95 15.34
C ASN A 288 -3.54 9.26 16.56
N PRO A 289 -4.08 10.48 16.67
CA PRO A 289 -5.04 10.83 17.73
C PRO A 289 -6.35 10.03 17.64
N THR A 290 -6.71 9.56 16.45
CA THR A 290 -7.92 8.79 16.19
C THR A 290 -7.60 7.41 15.63
N ALA A 291 -8.57 6.49 15.77
CA ALA A 291 -8.43 5.11 15.34
C ALA A 291 -9.43 4.83 14.21
N HIS A 292 -8.93 4.57 13.00
CA HIS A 292 -9.72 4.17 11.83
C HIS A 292 -8.86 3.45 10.79
N VAL A 293 -9.52 2.81 9.82
CA VAL A 293 -8.85 2.39 8.59
C VAL A 293 -8.40 3.63 7.83
N HIS A 294 -7.18 3.61 7.31
CA HIS A 294 -6.64 4.67 6.49
C HIS A 294 -7.05 4.47 5.03
N HIS A 295 -6.54 3.43 4.35
CA HIS A 295 -6.96 3.04 3.00
C HIS A 295 -6.80 1.54 2.74
N CYS A 296 -7.32 1.08 1.60
CA CYS A 296 -6.96 -0.18 0.96
C CYS A 296 -6.52 0.07 -0.49
N SER A 297 -5.62 -0.76 -1.00
CA SER A 297 -4.88 -0.48 -2.23
C SER A 297 -4.85 -1.66 -3.19
N PHE A 298 -5.10 -1.39 -4.47
CA PHE A 298 -5.32 -2.40 -5.49
C PHE A 298 -4.35 -2.25 -6.63
N GLU A 299 -3.67 -3.35 -6.95
CA GLU A 299 -2.65 -3.36 -8.00
C GLU A 299 -3.32 -3.24 -9.37
N VAL A 300 -2.79 -2.40 -10.24
CA VAL A 300 -3.16 -2.29 -11.65
C VAL A 300 -1.95 -2.56 -12.54
N HIS A 301 -2.21 -2.82 -13.82
CA HIS A 301 -1.23 -3.46 -14.71
C HIS A 301 0.07 -2.66 -14.94
N ASP A 302 -0.02 -1.35 -15.20
CA ASP A 302 1.13 -0.49 -15.45
C ASP A 302 0.79 1.00 -15.29
N TYR A 303 1.82 1.84 -15.42
CA TYR A 303 1.75 3.29 -15.33
C TYR A 303 0.73 3.92 -16.30
N ASP A 304 0.72 3.47 -17.56
CA ASP A 304 -0.20 3.98 -18.58
C ASP A 304 -1.66 3.64 -18.22
N THR A 305 -1.90 2.40 -17.76
CA THR A 305 -3.21 1.92 -17.31
C THR A 305 -3.70 2.72 -16.10
N GLN A 306 -2.84 2.99 -15.12
CA GLN A 306 -3.17 3.81 -13.95
C GLN A 306 -3.54 5.24 -14.36
N HIS A 307 -2.78 5.86 -15.28
CA HIS A 307 -3.11 7.20 -15.79
C HIS A 307 -4.46 7.26 -16.51
N LEU A 308 -4.78 6.24 -17.30
CA LEU A 308 -6.08 6.15 -17.96
C LEU A 308 -7.21 5.93 -16.97
N GLY A 309 -6.98 5.12 -15.92
CA GLY A 309 -7.91 4.93 -14.81
C GLY A 309 -8.21 6.24 -14.07
N HIS A 310 -7.17 7.03 -13.77
CA HIS A 310 -7.34 8.36 -13.16
C HIS A 310 -8.21 9.27 -14.02
N GLN A 311 -7.91 9.36 -15.33
CA GLN A 311 -8.70 10.17 -16.27
C GLN A 311 -10.15 9.69 -16.36
N TRP A 312 -10.37 8.38 -16.33
CA TRP A 312 -11.69 7.76 -16.34
C TRP A 312 -12.51 8.15 -15.10
N LEU A 313 -11.92 8.00 -13.91
CA LEU A 313 -12.57 8.35 -12.64
C LEU A 313 -12.83 9.86 -12.53
N ALA A 314 -11.86 10.69 -12.93
CA ALA A 314 -12.00 12.14 -13.00
C ALA A 314 -13.12 12.56 -13.97
N GLY A 315 -13.18 11.96 -15.16
CA GLY A 315 -14.24 12.22 -16.15
C GLY A 315 -15.64 11.85 -15.68
N LYS A 316 -15.74 10.98 -14.67
CA LYS A 316 -16.98 10.61 -13.97
C LYS A 316 -17.27 11.45 -12.72
N ASN A 317 -16.42 12.44 -12.43
CA ASN A 317 -16.52 13.32 -11.26
C ASN A 317 -16.39 12.60 -9.92
N TYR A 318 -15.67 11.48 -9.86
CA TYR A 318 -15.26 10.93 -8.57
C TYR A 318 -14.26 11.87 -7.89
N LYS A 319 -14.15 11.76 -6.56
CA LYS A 319 -13.35 12.68 -5.76
C LYS A 319 -11.95 12.11 -5.52
N SER A 320 -10.96 12.69 -6.21
CA SER A 320 -9.54 12.42 -5.95
C SER A 320 -9.16 12.82 -4.53
N VAL A 321 -8.29 12.03 -3.90
CA VAL A 321 -7.68 12.29 -2.58
C VAL A 321 -6.29 12.85 -2.79
N TRP A 322 -5.43 12.09 -3.48
CA TRP A 322 -4.03 12.42 -3.75
C TRP A 322 -3.50 11.56 -4.89
N GLY A 323 -2.72 12.14 -5.79
CA GLY A 323 -2.16 11.44 -6.95
C GLY A 323 -2.51 12.08 -8.29
N ILE A 324 -1.96 11.58 -9.40
CA ILE A 324 -1.04 10.44 -9.46
C ILE A 324 0.35 10.83 -8.95
N GLY A 325 1.02 9.94 -8.23
CA GLY A 325 2.40 10.12 -7.81
C GLY A 325 3.18 8.82 -7.73
N ARG A 326 4.40 8.91 -7.18
CA ARG A 326 5.25 7.76 -6.85
C ARG A 326 5.73 7.85 -5.42
N HIS A 327 5.51 6.80 -4.65
CA HIS A 327 5.99 6.67 -3.29
C HIS A 327 7.51 6.50 -3.23
N ILE A 328 8.09 6.96 -2.13
CA ILE A 328 9.49 6.63 -1.78
C ILE A 328 9.54 5.20 -1.27
N LEU A 329 8.68 4.85 -0.32
CA LEU A 329 8.62 3.52 0.29
C LEU A 329 7.93 2.55 -0.67
N GLY A 330 8.61 1.45 -0.99
CA GLY A 330 8.15 0.44 -1.94
C GLY A 330 8.03 0.89 -3.39
N SER A 331 8.48 2.11 -3.72
CA SER A 331 8.50 2.70 -5.06
C SER A 331 7.17 2.74 -5.82
N GLN A 332 6.05 2.40 -5.18
CA GLN A 332 4.75 2.22 -5.83
C GLN A 332 4.27 3.53 -6.47
N LEU A 333 3.72 3.43 -7.68
CA LEU A 333 2.84 4.46 -8.20
C LEU A 333 1.57 4.47 -7.37
N PHE A 334 1.00 5.64 -7.12
CA PHE A 334 -0.23 5.77 -6.33
C PHE A 334 -1.26 6.68 -6.98
N ASP A 335 -2.54 6.37 -6.80
CA ASP A 335 -3.68 7.20 -7.16
C ASP A 335 -4.85 6.94 -6.20
N TYR A 336 -5.07 7.87 -5.26
CA TYR A 336 -6.03 7.73 -4.18
C TYR A 336 -7.36 8.41 -4.49
N TRP A 337 -8.46 7.73 -4.17
CA TRP A 337 -9.82 8.17 -4.38
C TRP A 337 -10.68 7.97 -3.13
N TRP A 338 -11.69 8.81 -2.97
CA TRP A 338 -12.77 8.53 -2.02
C TRP A 338 -13.80 7.62 -2.67
N ASP A 339 -14.13 6.50 -2.02
CA ASP A 339 -15.32 5.74 -2.36
C ASP A 339 -16.61 6.51 -1.98
N THR A 340 -17.75 5.95 -2.35
CA THR A 340 -19.07 6.59 -2.17
C THR A 340 -19.50 6.75 -0.72
N THR A 341 -18.80 6.11 0.22
CA THR A 341 -19.02 6.21 1.67
C THR A 341 -17.89 6.90 2.41
N GLY A 342 -16.88 7.39 1.69
CA GLY A 342 -15.71 8.06 2.24
C GLY A 342 -14.70 7.09 2.88
N ASN A 343 -14.58 5.86 2.38
CA ASN A 343 -13.33 5.10 2.58
C ASN A 343 -12.33 5.55 1.50
N MET A 344 -11.07 5.66 1.88
CA MET A 344 -10.01 5.91 0.91
C MET A 344 -9.62 4.59 0.25
N ILE A 345 -9.50 4.62 -1.07
CA ILE A 345 -9.09 3.49 -1.89
C ILE A 345 -8.01 3.95 -2.87
N GLU A 346 -7.04 3.09 -3.13
CA GLU A 346 -5.87 3.40 -3.93
C GLU A 346 -5.74 2.44 -5.12
N HIS A 347 -5.39 2.98 -6.29
CA HIS A 347 -4.73 2.20 -7.34
C HIS A 347 -3.22 2.32 -7.17
N TYR A 348 -2.52 1.19 -7.22
CA TYR A 348 -1.07 1.17 -7.28
C TYR A 348 -0.52 0.32 -8.42
N ALA A 349 0.70 0.60 -8.85
CA ALA A 349 1.46 -0.23 -9.78
C ALA A 349 2.95 -0.09 -9.50
N ASP A 350 3.77 -0.98 -10.06
CA ASP A 350 5.24 -0.85 -10.07
C ASP A 350 5.84 -0.78 -8.65
N GLY A 351 5.39 -1.68 -7.77
CA GLY A 351 5.90 -1.81 -6.40
C GLY A 351 7.10 -2.75 -6.28
N ASP A 352 7.98 -2.46 -5.33
CA ASP A 352 9.15 -3.28 -5.03
C ASP A 352 8.75 -4.63 -4.40
N LEU A 353 9.59 -5.64 -4.64
CA LEU A 353 9.49 -6.95 -3.99
C LEU A 353 10.64 -7.12 -2.99
N VAL A 354 10.31 -7.67 -1.82
CA VAL A 354 11.23 -7.88 -0.70
C VAL A 354 11.18 -9.32 -0.23
N ASN A 355 12.18 -9.74 0.54
CA ASN A 355 12.21 -11.05 1.19
C ASN A 355 13.02 -11.01 2.49
N LYS A 356 13.33 -12.16 3.10
CA LYS A 356 14.08 -12.22 4.37
C LYS A 356 15.46 -11.54 4.37
N ASP A 357 16.05 -11.33 3.19
CA ASP A 357 17.39 -10.74 3.05
C ASP A 357 17.35 -9.21 2.91
N THR A 358 16.15 -8.64 2.74
CA THR A 358 15.91 -7.20 2.80
C THR A 358 16.03 -6.72 4.25
N PRO A 359 16.86 -5.71 4.54
CA PRO A 359 16.98 -5.17 5.89
C PRO A 359 15.75 -4.32 6.25
N VAL A 360 15.51 -4.16 7.55
CA VAL A 360 14.53 -3.19 8.06
C VAL A 360 15.13 -1.79 7.93
N GLY A 361 14.40 -0.86 7.32
CA GLY A 361 14.80 0.54 7.15
C GLY A 361 14.19 1.47 8.20
N TRP A 362 14.89 2.57 8.50
CA TRP A 362 14.36 3.70 9.27
C TRP A 362 14.48 5.00 8.48
N GLY A 363 13.36 5.71 8.34
CA GLY A 363 13.29 7.03 7.73
C GLY A 363 12.66 8.05 8.66
N MET A 364 13.07 9.31 8.55
CA MET A 364 12.39 10.40 9.26
C MET A 364 11.00 10.62 8.64
N ALA A 365 9.96 10.68 9.47
CA ALA A 365 8.60 10.97 9.02
C ALA A 365 8.48 12.41 8.52
N GLY A 366 7.82 12.61 7.38
CA GLY A 366 7.44 13.92 6.88
C GLY A 366 6.82 13.85 5.49
N ASP A 367 6.23 14.94 5.01
CA ASP A 367 5.62 15.00 3.68
C ASP A 367 6.63 14.59 2.57
N GLU A 368 7.89 15.03 2.70
CA GLU A 368 9.00 14.69 1.80
C GLU A 368 9.40 13.21 1.85
N SER A 369 8.99 12.46 2.88
CA SER A 369 9.29 11.02 3.00
C SER A 369 8.26 10.14 2.30
N LEU A 370 7.14 10.70 1.84
CA LEU A 370 6.04 9.92 1.27
C LEU A 370 6.11 9.76 -0.25
N ALA A 371 6.58 10.77 -0.99
CA ALA A 371 6.55 10.76 -2.45
C ALA A 371 7.84 11.28 -3.10
N VAL A 372 8.30 10.58 -4.14
CA VAL A 372 9.38 11.03 -5.03
C VAL A 372 8.88 12.17 -5.92
N TRP A 373 7.64 12.04 -6.43
CA TRP A 373 6.96 13.05 -7.23
C TRP A 373 5.45 12.82 -7.17
N GLY A 374 4.69 13.89 -7.43
CA GLY A 374 3.24 13.90 -7.39
C GLY A 374 2.73 15.28 -6.98
N PRO A 375 1.41 15.47 -6.86
CA PRO A 375 0.86 16.64 -6.19
C PRO A 375 1.36 16.76 -4.75
N GLU A 376 1.32 17.96 -4.19
CA GLU A 376 1.56 18.16 -2.75
C GLU A 376 0.62 17.27 -1.94
N VAL A 377 1.17 16.57 -0.94
CA VAL A 377 0.38 15.72 -0.06
C VAL A 377 -0.60 16.59 0.75
N PRO A 378 -1.89 16.26 0.81
CA PRO A 378 -2.81 16.94 1.70
C PRO A 378 -2.35 16.78 3.15
N LYS A 379 -2.30 17.87 3.93
CA LYS A 379 -1.83 17.83 5.33
C LYS A 379 -2.60 16.84 6.22
N TRP A 380 -3.88 16.62 5.90
CA TRP A 380 -4.77 15.69 6.59
C TRP A 380 -4.65 14.24 6.09
N PHE A 381 -3.78 13.95 5.13
CA PHE A 381 -3.76 12.66 4.44
C PHE A 381 -3.57 11.50 5.41
N LEU A 382 -2.64 11.63 6.37
CA LEU A 382 -2.34 10.63 7.40
C LEU A 382 -3.17 10.78 8.69
N GLU A 383 -4.08 11.75 8.78
CA GLU A 383 -4.86 12.06 9.99
C GLU A 383 -6.08 11.16 10.23
#